data_AF-A0A1U7CPP3-F1
#
_entry.id   AF-A0A1U7CPP3-F1
#
_cell.length_a   1.000
_cell.length_b   1.000
_cell.length_c   1.000
_cell.angle_alpha   90.00
_cell.angle_beta   90.00
_cell.angle_gamma   90.00
#
_symmetry.space_group_name_H-M   'P 1'
#
loop_
_entity.id
_entity.type
_entity.pdbx_description
1 polymer ?
#
loop_
_entity_poly.entity_id
_entity_poly.type
_entity_poly.pdbx_seq_one_letter_code
_entity_poly.pdbx_strand_id
1 'polypeptide(L)'
;MALTSQREIDGLAKRIRHAYRARGMNWNDGCSTARVWTAAALVLSQVHRDHPEVPMDPELFVAAQSFDSGVVDAWSDLASPAAADAYRKRVRGIVRQLERELRREIDHAERLIRNGRPVRGVLCDRDARLSPLGRYIVARRAVRLDLAAQFETDVFAQHRSCPLYRSACLAFLPAEQYPVDETLSNTELKANAVVRTMSASLN
;
A
#
# COMPACT_ATOMS: atom_id res chain seq x y z
N MET A 1 -10.66 -18.33 -11.44
CA MET A 1 -10.58 -17.72 -10.09
C MET A 1 -9.44 -18.37 -9.35
N ALA A 2 -8.42 -17.61 -8.91
CA ALA A 2 -7.28 -18.17 -8.19
C ALA A 2 -7.61 -18.27 -6.70
N LEU A 3 -7.63 -19.49 -6.16
CA LEU A 3 -7.72 -19.73 -4.73
C LEU A 3 -6.35 -19.38 -4.12
N THR A 4 -6.32 -18.58 -3.07
CA THR A 4 -5.10 -18.35 -2.28
C THR A 4 -4.64 -19.69 -1.74
N SER A 5 -3.39 -20.05 -2.02
CA SER A 5 -2.83 -21.33 -1.60
C SER A 5 -2.69 -21.37 -0.07
N GLN A 6 -2.75 -22.57 0.51
CA GLN A 6 -2.55 -22.75 1.95
C GLN A 6 -1.20 -22.16 2.41
N ARG A 7 -0.15 -22.31 1.59
CA ARG A 7 1.18 -21.76 1.86
C ARG A 7 1.20 -20.24 1.97
N GLU A 8 0.44 -19.53 1.15
CA GLU A 8 0.31 -18.07 1.21
C GLU A 8 -0.43 -17.66 2.49
N ILE A 9 -1.52 -18.36 2.84
CA ILE A 9 -2.26 -18.12 4.07
C ILE A 9 -1.36 -18.33 5.30
N ASP A 10 -0.56 -19.38 5.32
CA ASP A 10 0.39 -19.65 6.41
C ASP A 10 1.47 -18.56 6.51
N GLY A 11 1.95 -18.05 5.36
CA GLY A 11 2.89 -16.93 5.29
C GLY A 11 2.30 -15.64 5.86
N LEU A 12 1.06 -15.30 5.48
CA LEU A 12 0.32 -14.16 6.02
C LEU A 12 0.10 -14.32 7.52
N ALA A 13 -0.36 -15.48 7.97
CA ALA A 13 -0.59 -15.77 9.39
C ALA A 13 0.66 -15.55 10.23
N LYS A 14 1.83 -16.00 9.74
CA LYS A 14 3.13 -15.77 10.40
C LYS A 14 3.47 -14.28 10.51
N ARG A 15 3.26 -13.51 9.44
CA ARG A 15 3.50 -12.05 9.44
C ARG A 15 2.55 -11.30 10.36
N ILE A 16 1.25 -11.63 10.34
CA ILE A 16 0.25 -11.07 11.26
C ILE A 16 0.68 -11.31 12.71
N ARG A 17 1.03 -12.55 13.07
CA ARG A 17 1.52 -12.88 14.41
C ARG A 17 2.74 -12.07 14.82
N HIS A 18 3.70 -11.90 13.91
CA HIS A 18 4.91 -11.12 14.17
C HIS A 18 4.59 -9.63 14.39
N ALA A 19 3.80 -9.02 13.50
CA ALA A 19 3.36 -7.63 13.61
C ALA A 19 2.60 -7.37 14.91
N TYR A 20 1.74 -8.32 15.29
CA TYR A 20 0.97 -8.25 16.53
C TYR A 20 1.87 -8.25 17.77
N ARG A 21 2.85 -9.16 17.82
CA ARG A 21 3.86 -9.20 18.90
C ARG A 21 4.71 -7.94 18.95
N ALA A 22 5.08 -7.39 17.78
CA ALA A 22 5.86 -6.16 17.70
C ALA A 22 5.14 -4.93 18.28
N ARG A 23 3.80 -4.95 18.37
CA ARG A 23 3.02 -3.90 19.05
C ARG A 23 3.05 -4.01 20.59
N GLY A 24 3.83 -4.93 21.16
CA GLY A 24 4.01 -5.08 22.61
C GLY A 24 2.79 -5.66 23.32
N MET A 25 1.85 -6.25 22.58
CA MET A 25 0.67 -6.89 23.16
C MET A 25 1.09 -8.22 23.80
N ASN A 26 1.13 -8.24 25.14
CA ASN A 26 1.38 -9.44 25.93
C ASN A 26 0.14 -10.33 25.91
N TRP A 27 -0.05 -10.99 24.79
CA TRP A 27 -1.04 -12.05 24.66
C TRP A 27 -0.54 -13.30 25.36
N ASN A 28 -1.30 -13.80 26.34
CA ASN A 28 -0.99 -15.09 26.96
C ASN A 28 -1.22 -16.22 25.95
N ASP A 29 -0.14 -16.86 25.52
CA ASP A 29 -0.12 -17.94 24.52
C ASP A 29 -1.08 -19.12 24.87
N GLY A 30 -1.62 -19.20 26.09
CA GLY A 30 -2.57 -20.22 26.55
C GLY A 30 -3.89 -20.31 25.77
N CYS A 31 -4.31 -19.25 25.06
CA CYS A 31 -5.50 -19.25 24.19
C CYS A 31 -5.21 -18.91 22.71
N SER A 32 -3.96 -18.60 22.36
CA SER A 32 -3.53 -18.38 20.96
C SER A 32 -3.34 -19.73 20.28
N THR A 33 -4.43 -20.30 19.76
CA THR A 33 -4.30 -21.41 18.82
C THR A 33 -3.81 -20.86 17.48
N ALA A 34 -2.94 -21.59 16.77
CA ALA A 34 -2.48 -21.20 15.42
C ALA A 34 -3.64 -20.79 14.48
N ARG A 35 -4.84 -21.31 14.77
CA ARG A 35 -6.11 -21.00 14.11
C ARG A 35 -6.48 -19.52 14.10
N VAL A 36 -6.15 -18.72 15.13
CA VAL A 36 -6.50 -17.28 15.14
C VAL A 36 -5.74 -16.52 14.06
N TRP A 37 -4.46 -16.83 13.88
CA TRP A 37 -3.60 -16.20 12.89
C TRP A 37 -3.98 -16.62 11.47
N THR A 38 -4.32 -17.89 11.29
CA THR A 38 -4.88 -18.40 10.02
C THR A 38 -6.22 -17.74 9.70
N ALA A 39 -7.12 -17.60 10.68
CA ALA A 39 -8.39 -16.93 10.49
C ALA A 39 -8.20 -15.45 10.11
N ALA A 40 -7.32 -14.72 10.80
CA ALA A 40 -6.97 -13.34 10.45
C ALA A 40 -6.38 -13.22 9.03
N ALA A 41 -5.52 -14.16 8.63
CA ALA A 41 -4.97 -14.21 7.27
C ALA A 41 -6.05 -14.45 6.21
N LEU A 42 -7.03 -15.31 6.50
CA LEU A 42 -8.19 -15.52 5.64
C LEU A 42 -9.05 -14.26 5.54
N VAL A 43 -9.28 -13.55 6.66
CA VAL A 43 -9.99 -12.27 6.67
C VAL A 43 -9.27 -11.25 5.79
N LEU A 44 -7.95 -11.06 5.96
CA LEU A 44 -7.17 -10.14 5.14
C LEU A 44 -7.20 -10.51 3.64
N SER A 45 -7.04 -11.80 3.32
CA SER A 45 -7.11 -12.28 1.94
C SER A 45 -8.49 -12.04 1.33
N GLN A 46 -9.56 -12.29 2.09
CA GLN A 46 -10.93 -12.05 1.66
C GLN A 46 -11.20 -10.55 1.44
N VAL A 47 -10.71 -9.68 2.32
CA VAL A 47 -10.82 -8.22 2.13
C VAL A 47 -10.16 -7.78 0.84
N HIS A 48 -8.93 -8.24 0.55
CA HIS A 48 -8.24 -7.90 -0.70
C HIS A 48 -8.98 -8.45 -1.93
N ARG A 49 -9.55 -9.66 -1.82
CA ARG A 49 -10.34 -10.26 -2.90
C ARG A 49 -11.58 -9.42 -3.22
N ASP A 50 -12.30 -8.98 -2.19
CA ASP A 50 -13.51 -8.17 -2.35
C ASP A 50 -13.19 -6.72 -2.74
N HIS A 51 -12.01 -6.24 -2.37
CA HIS A 51 -11.51 -4.89 -2.60
C HIS A 51 -10.05 -4.91 -3.07
N PRO A 52 -9.79 -5.13 -4.36
CA PRO A 52 -8.42 -5.20 -4.90
C PRO A 52 -7.59 -3.92 -4.67
N GLU A 53 -8.25 -2.78 -4.40
CA GLU A 53 -7.59 -1.52 -4.05
C GLU A 53 -6.99 -1.49 -2.64
N VAL A 54 -7.39 -2.42 -1.78
CA VAL A 54 -6.89 -2.56 -0.40
C VAL A 54 -5.67 -3.50 -0.44
N PRO A 55 -4.49 -3.10 0.07
CA PRO A 55 -3.31 -3.95 -0.02
C PRO A 55 -3.45 -5.20 0.86
N MET A 56 -2.78 -6.27 0.46
CA MET A 56 -2.63 -7.47 1.28
C MET A 56 -1.42 -7.32 2.22
N ASP A 57 -1.51 -6.38 3.16
CA ASP A 57 -0.42 -5.99 4.08
C ASP A 57 -0.75 -6.39 5.53
N PRO A 58 -0.15 -7.49 6.05
CA PRO A 58 -0.31 -7.93 7.43
C PRO A 58 0.02 -6.89 8.50
N GLU A 59 1.10 -6.14 8.32
CA GLU A 59 1.59 -5.16 9.28
C GLU A 59 0.64 -3.98 9.37
N LEU A 60 0.17 -3.47 8.22
CA LEU A 60 -0.85 -2.42 8.17
C LEU A 60 -2.20 -2.92 8.69
N PHE A 61 -2.57 -4.18 8.41
CA PHE A 61 -3.80 -4.79 8.92
C PHE A 61 -3.83 -4.81 10.44
N VAL A 62 -2.74 -5.25 11.07
CA VAL A 62 -2.59 -5.25 12.53
C VAL A 62 -2.52 -3.82 13.07
N ALA A 63 -1.82 -2.90 12.40
CA ALA A 63 -1.72 -1.50 12.82
C ALA A 63 -3.06 -0.75 12.75
N ALA A 64 -3.97 -1.17 11.86
CA ALA A 64 -5.30 -0.59 11.73
C ALA A 64 -6.26 -0.97 12.86
N GLN A 65 -5.97 -2.04 13.59
CA GLN A 65 -6.82 -2.47 14.70
C GLN A 65 -6.63 -1.58 15.92
N SER A 66 -7.76 -1.30 16.58
CA SER A 66 -7.80 -0.63 17.87
C SER A 66 -7.70 -1.70 18.95
N PHE A 67 -6.56 -1.76 19.63
CA PHE A 67 -6.39 -2.66 20.77
C PHE A 67 -6.63 -1.84 22.03
N ASP A 68 -7.76 -2.05 22.70
CA ASP A 68 -7.96 -1.49 24.03
C ASP A 68 -7.12 -2.28 25.04
N SER A 69 -6.35 -1.57 25.85
CA SER A 69 -5.34 -2.15 26.76
C SER A 69 -5.91 -3.00 27.91
N GLY A 70 -7.24 -3.16 28.01
CA GLY A 70 -7.91 -3.81 29.12
C GLY A 70 -8.37 -5.25 28.88
N VAL A 71 -8.73 -5.61 27.65
CA VAL A 71 -9.15 -6.96 27.26
C VAL A 71 -8.74 -7.16 25.82
N VAL A 72 -7.53 -7.66 25.63
CA VAL A 72 -7.10 -8.05 24.30
C VAL A 72 -7.74 -9.40 24.05
N ASP A 73 -8.58 -9.54 23.01
CA ASP A 73 -8.98 -10.83 22.44
C ASP A 73 -8.64 -10.88 20.95
N ALA A 74 -7.53 -11.52 20.57
CA ALA A 74 -7.06 -11.58 19.19
C ALA A 74 -8.10 -12.21 18.24
N TRP A 75 -8.97 -13.09 18.74
CA TRP A 75 -10.09 -13.60 17.93
C TRP A 75 -11.08 -12.50 17.58
N SER A 76 -11.53 -11.76 18.59
CA SER A 76 -12.42 -10.61 18.42
C SER A 76 -11.76 -9.48 17.63
N ASP A 77 -10.45 -9.28 17.77
CA ASP A 77 -9.73 -8.13 17.21
C ASP A 77 -9.26 -8.33 15.76
N LEU A 78 -8.93 -9.56 15.36
CA LEU A 78 -8.29 -9.82 14.05
C LEU A 78 -9.07 -10.76 13.14
N ALA A 79 -9.81 -11.71 13.70
CA ALA A 79 -10.56 -12.70 12.93
C ALA A 79 -12.04 -12.32 12.75
N SER A 80 -12.48 -11.18 13.31
CA SER A 80 -13.86 -10.72 13.20
C SER A 80 -14.12 -9.95 11.90
N PRO A 81 -15.39 -9.90 11.42
CA PRO A 81 -15.79 -9.02 10.32
C PRO A 81 -15.52 -7.53 10.61
N ALA A 82 -15.57 -7.14 11.89
CA ALA A 82 -15.28 -5.76 12.30
C ALA A 82 -13.81 -5.37 12.01
N ALA A 83 -12.88 -6.32 12.13
CA ALA A 83 -11.46 -6.10 11.82
C ALA A 83 -11.24 -5.80 10.33
N ALA A 84 -11.97 -6.50 9.45
CA ALA A 84 -12.00 -6.23 8.01
C ALA A 84 -12.51 -4.81 7.72
N ASP A 85 -13.62 -4.41 8.35
CA ASP A 85 -14.18 -3.08 8.20
C ASP A 85 -13.24 -1.98 8.68
N ALA A 86 -12.64 -2.16 9.87
CA ALA A 86 -11.67 -1.24 10.43
C ALA A 86 -10.48 -1.04 9.48
N TYR A 87 -9.95 -2.15 8.94
CA TYR A 87 -8.85 -2.10 7.98
C TYR A 87 -9.22 -1.34 6.71
N ARG A 88 -10.35 -1.67 6.07
CA ARG A 88 -10.84 -0.96 4.87
C ARG A 88 -11.00 0.54 5.13
N LYS A 89 -11.64 0.90 6.24
CA LYS A 89 -11.83 2.31 6.64
C LYS A 89 -10.50 3.01 6.84
N ARG A 90 -9.53 2.36 7.50
CA ARG A 90 -8.20 2.92 7.75
C ARG A 90 -7.44 3.15 6.45
N VAL A 91 -7.38 2.16 5.56
CA VAL A 91 -6.70 2.27 4.25
C VAL A 91 -7.32 3.40 3.43
N ARG A 92 -8.66 3.46 3.33
CA ARG A 92 -9.35 4.56 2.62
C ARG A 92 -9.06 5.91 3.24
N GLY A 93 -8.98 5.99 4.58
CA GLY A 93 -8.60 7.20 5.29
C GLY A 93 -7.18 7.67 4.93
N ILE A 94 -6.22 6.75 4.89
CA ILE A 94 -4.83 7.04 4.51
C ILE A 94 -4.78 7.52 3.05
N VAL A 95 -5.41 6.79 2.11
CA VAL A 95 -5.43 7.16 0.69
C VAL A 95 -6.01 8.56 0.50
N ARG A 96 -7.16 8.87 1.14
CA ARG A 96 -7.76 10.22 1.09
C ARG A 96 -6.85 11.30 1.67
N GLN A 97 -6.08 10.99 2.71
CA GLN A 97 -5.11 11.93 3.27
C GLN A 97 -4.00 12.21 2.27
N LEU A 98 -3.41 11.17 1.69
CA LEU A 98 -2.36 11.28 0.66
C LEU A 98 -2.86 12.03 -0.58
N GLU A 99 -4.08 11.78 -1.03
CA GLU A 99 -4.71 12.53 -2.13
C GLU A 99 -4.80 14.03 -1.82
N ARG A 100 -5.18 14.41 -0.59
CA ARG A 100 -5.26 15.82 -0.18
C ARG A 100 -3.89 16.47 -0.11
N GLU A 101 -2.88 15.75 0.38
CA GLU A 101 -1.49 16.22 0.43
C GLU A 101 -0.96 16.45 -0.98
N LEU A 102 -1.06 15.44 -1.87
CA LEU A 102 -0.66 15.56 -3.27
C LEU A 102 -1.39 16.70 -3.99
N ARG A 103 -2.70 16.86 -3.78
CA ARG A 103 -3.45 17.97 -4.36
C ARG A 103 -2.87 19.32 -3.96
N ARG A 104 -2.59 19.52 -2.67
CA ARG A 104 -2.04 20.78 -2.15
C ARG A 104 -0.67 21.08 -2.77
N GLU A 105 0.18 20.05 -2.88
CA GLU A 105 1.49 20.14 -3.52
C GLU A 105 1.38 20.56 -4.99
N ILE A 106 0.57 19.83 -5.76
CA ILE A 106 0.35 20.08 -7.19
C ILE A 106 -0.24 21.47 -7.42
N ASP A 107 -1.31 21.83 -6.71
CA ASP A 107 -1.97 23.14 -6.83
C ASP A 107 -1.03 24.29 -6.46
N HIS A 108 -0.13 24.08 -5.48
CA HIS A 108 0.89 25.07 -5.14
C HIS A 108 1.91 25.25 -6.26
N ALA A 109 2.47 24.15 -6.79
CA ALA A 109 3.44 24.20 -7.88
C ALA A 109 2.84 24.80 -9.16
N GLU A 110 1.63 24.39 -9.54
CA GLU A 110 0.93 24.89 -10.73
C GLU A 110 0.61 26.39 -10.61
N ARG A 111 0.32 26.90 -9.39
CA ARG A 111 0.19 28.35 -9.16
C ARG A 111 1.50 29.09 -9.36
N LEU A 112 2.61 28.58 -8.84
CA LEU A 112 3.93 29.20 -9.03
C LEU A 112 4.31 29.27 -10.51
N ILE A 113 4.03 28.20 -11.27
CA ILE A 113 4.28 28.13 -12.72
C ILE A 113 3.39 29.13 -13.47
N ARG A 114 2.08 29.17 -13.16
CA ARG A 114 1.16 30.16 -13.77
C ARG A 114 1.54 31.61 -13.49
N ASN A 115 2.17 31.88 -12.35
CA ASN A 115 2.70 33.20 -11.99
C ASN A 115 4.05 33.51 -12.67
N GLY A 116 4.48 32.71 -13.66
CA GLY A 116 5.66 32.97 -14.48
C GLY A 116 6.95 32.34 -13.97
N ARG A 117 6.96 31.59 -12.86
CA ARG A 117 8.17 30.86 -12.46
C ARG A 117 8.46 29.73 -13.45
N PRO A 118 9.71 29.56 -13.93
CA PRO A 118 10.06 28.46 -14.81
C PRO A 118 9.77 27.10 -14.18
N VAL A 119 9.20 26.15 -14.95
CA VAL A 119 8.83 24.80 -14.46
C VAL A 119 10.01 24.11 -13.76
N ARG A 120 11.19 24.08 -14.40
CA ARG A 120 12.41 23.50 -13.80
C ARG A 120 12.78 24.20 -12.49
N GLY A 121 12.63 25.53 -12.44
CA GLY A 121 12.91 26.32 -11.26
C GLY A 121 11.95 26.05 -10.10
N VAL A 122 10.71 25.63 -10.37
CA VAL A 122 9.74 25.22 -9.33
C VAL A 122 10.02 23.78 -8.87
N LEU A 123 10.29 22.87 -9.80
CA LEU A 123 10.42 21.44 -9.49
C LEU A 123 11.77 21.06 -8.87
N CYS A 124 12.86 21.73 -9.26
CA CYS A 124 14.20 21.47 -8.73
C CYS A 124 14.53 22.30 -7.47
N ASP A 125 13.62 23.17 -7.03
CA ASP A 125 13.79 23.97 -5.82
C ASP A 125 13.77 23.04 -4.59
N ARG A 126 14.77 23.20 -3.71
CA ARG A 126 14.87 22.40 -2.48
C ARG A 126 13.77 22.75 -1.49
N ASP A 127 13.26 23.97 -1.56
CA ASP A 127 12.26 24.49 -0.62
C ASP A 127 10.81 24.29 -1.10
N ALA A 128 10.59 23.68 -2.28
CA ALA A 128 9.27 23.63 -2.92
C ALA A 128 8.16 22.89 -2.14
N ARG A 129 8.46 22.23 -1.01
CA ARG A 129 7.50 21.38 -0.27
C ARG A 129 6.75 20.40 -1.19
N LEU A 130 7.43 19.88 -2.21
CA LEU A 130 6.89 18.89 -3.13
C LEU A 130 7.51 17.53 -2.83
N SER A 131 6.66 16.52 -2.66
CA SER A 131 7.10 15.13 -2.66
C SER A 131 7.64 14.74 -4.05
N PRO A 132 8.45 13.67 -4.15
CA PRO A 132 8.88 13.13 -5.44
C PRO A 132 7.73 12.91 -6.41
N LEU A 133 6.63 12.31 -5.93
CA LEU A 133 5.43 12.06 -6.74
C LEU A 133 4.74 13.36 -7.17
N GLY A 134 4.66 14.36 -6.29
CA GLY A 134 4.15 15.69 -6.64
C GLY A 134 4.96 16.33 -7.76
N ARG A 135 6.30 16.27 -7.68
CA ARG A 135 7.20 16.78 -8.73
C ARG A 135 7.01 16.05 -10.05
N TYR A 136 6.92 14.73 -10.02
CA TYR A 136 6.67 13.90 -11.19
C TYR A 136 5.36 14.25 -11.88
N ILE A 137 4.25 14.32 -11.14
CA ILE A 137 2.92 14.63 -11.69
C ILE A 137 2.93 16.01 -12.36
N VAL A 138 3.50 17.02 -11.71
CA VAL A 138 3.57 18.38 -12.28
C VAL A 138 4.45 18.41 -13.52
N ALA A 139 5.59 17.70 -13.53
CA ALA A 139 6.43 17.59 -14.72
C ALA A 139 5.68 16.97 -15.91
N ARG A 140 4.93 15.88 -15.67
CA ARG A 140 4.10 15.21 -16.68
C ARG A 140 3.02 16.15 -17.23
N ARG A 141 2.30 16.85 -16.36
CA ARG A 141 1.27 17.83 -16.75
C ARG A 141 1.82 19.02 -17.53
N ALA A 142 3.04 19.45 -17.22
CA ALA A 142 3.76 20.47 -17.96
C ALA A 142 4.41 19.95 -19.26
N VAL A 143 4.19 18.69 -19.64
CA VAL A 143 4.78 18.03 -20.82
C VAL A 143 6.32 18.06 -20.80
N ARG A 144 6.91 18.10 -19.60
CA ARG A 144 8.36 18.07 -19.37
C ARG A 144 8.81 16.66 -19.01
N LEU A 145 8.78 15.77 -20.01
CA LEU A 145 9.15 14.37 -19.84
C LEU A 145 10.61 14.19 -19.40
N ASP A 146 11.49 15.12 -19.79
CA ASP A 146 12.88 15.19 -19.34
C ASP A 146 13.00 15.40 -17.82
N LEU A 147 12.12 16.21 -17.24
CA LEU A 147 12.05 16.44 -15.79
C LEU A 147 11.33 15.30 -15.10
N ALA A 148 10.26 14.74 -15.70
CA ALA A 148 9.56 13.60 -15.14
C ALA A 148 10.51 12.40 -14.96
N ALA A 149 11.31 12.09 -15.99
CA ALA A 149 12.31 11.01 -15.95
C ALA A 149 13.34 11.20 -14.82
N GLN A 150 13.74 12.44 -14.50
CA GLN A 150 14.66 12.71 -13.41
C GLN A 150 14.11 12.33 -12.03
N PHE A 151 12.79 12.38 -11.86
CA PHE A 151 12.14 12.10 -10.58
C PHE A 151 11.66 10.64 -10.45
N GLU A 152 11.71 9.82 -11.51
CA GLU A 152 11.18 8.44 -11.48
C GLU A 152 11.80 7.60 -10.37
N THR A 153 13.12 7.63 -10.22
CA THR A 153 13.84 6.90 -9.16
C THR A 153 13.33 7.26 -7.77
N ASP A 154 13.12 8.55 -7.50
CA ASP A 154 12.64 9.00 -6.20
C ASP A 154 11.16 8.64 -5.98
N VAL A 155 10.35 8.66 -7.05
CA VAL A 155 8.97 8.16 -6.98
C VAL A 155 8.93 6.66 -6.70
N PHE A 156 9.83 5.88 -7.30
CA PHE A 156 9.95 4.45 -7.00
C PHE A 156 10.34 4.21 -5.54
N ALA A 157 11.30 4.97 -5.03
CA ALA A 157 11.68 4.89 -3.61
C ALA A 157 10.48 5.23 -2.70
N GLN A 158 9.76 6.32 -3.02
CA GLN A 158 8.54 6.71 -2.30
C GLN A 158 7.45 5.62 -2.36
N HIS A 159 7.23 4.99 -3.52
CA HIS A 159 6.27 3.90 -3.71
C HIS A 159 6.65 2.66 -2.89
N ARG A 160 7.93 2.27 -2.91
CA ARG A 160 8.44 1.14 -2.12
C ARG A 160 8.25 1.38 -0.62
N SER A 161 8.39 2.63 -0.15
CA SER A 161 8.10 2.98 1.24
C SER A 161 6.61 2.99 1.57
N CYS A 162 5.73 3.37 0.62
CA CYS A 162 4.29 3.38 0.82
C CYS A 162 3.53 3.10 -0.50
N PRO A 163 3.10 1.85 -0.73
CA PRO A 163 2.41 1.47 -1.97
C PRO A 163 1.07 2.20 -2.20
N LEU A 164 0.46 2.72 -1.13
CA LEU A 164 -0.81 3.45 -1.18
C LEU A 164 -0.74 4.77 -1.98
N TYR A 165 0.47 5.29 -2.24
CA TYR A 165 0.66 6.42 -3.15
C TYR A 165 0.14 6.13 -4.56
N ARG A 166 0.17 4.87 -5.02
CA ARG A 166 -0.37 4.50 -6.33
C ARG A 166 -1.88 4.72 -6.39
N SER A 167 -2.62 4.31 -5.36
CA SER A 167 -4.08 4.56 -5.34
C SER A 167 -4.38 6.05 -5.24
N ALA A 168 -3.63 6.79 -4.42
CA ALA A 168 -3.83 8.23 -4.25
C ALA A 168 -3.51 9.05 -5.52
N CYS A 169 -2.57 8.60 -6.35
CA CYS A 169 -2.18 9.35 -7.54
C CYS A 169 -3.21 9.28 -8.68
N LEU A 170 -4.11 8.29 -8.68
CA LEU A 170 -5.05 8.04 -9.77
C LEU A 170 -6.02 9.22 -10.00
N ALA A 171 -6.22 10.06 -8.99
CA ALA A 171 -6.99 11.30 -9.12
C ALA A 171 -6.27 12.38 -9.95
N PHE A 172 -4.97 12.25 -10.19
CA PHE A 172 -4.14 13.28 -10.83
C PHE A 172 -3.43 12.81 -12.10
N LEU A 173 -3.24 11.50 -12.23
CA LEU A 173 -2.45 10.85 -13.26
C LEU A 173 -3.10 9.51 -13.66
N PRO A 174 -3.25 9.20 -14.97
CA PRO A 174 -3.75 7.90 -15.40
C PRO A 174 -2.87 6.75 -14.90
N ALA A 175 -3.46 5.57 -14.67
CA ALA A 175 -2.77 4.42 -14.10
C ALA A 175 -1.56 3.96 -14.93
N GLU A 176 -1.65 4.11 -16.25
CA GLU A 176 -0.63 3.73 -17.24
C GLU A 176 0.57 4.69 -17.21
N GLN A 177 0.40 5.87 -16.64
CA GLN A 177 1.45 6.87 -16.51
C GLN A 177 2.09 6.85 -15.13
N TYR A 178 1.55 6.06 -14.18
CA TYR A 178 2.21 5.86 -12.91
C TYR A 178 3.52 5.13 -13.15
N PRO A 179 4.65 5.62 -12.61
CA PRO A 179 5.91 4.90 -12.72
C PRO A 179 5.76 3.59 -11.94
N VAL A 180 5.66 2.48 -12.68
CA VAL A 180 5.72 1.13 -12.12
C VAL A 180 7.10 0.56 -12.40
N ASP A 181 7.76 0.07 -11.36
CA ASP A 181 9.03 -0.63 -11.55
C ASP A 181 8.71 -1.95 -12.25
N GLU A 182 9.11 -2.11 -13.50
CA GLU A 182 8.88 -3.34 -14.26
C GLU A 182 9.51 -4.56 -13.58
N THR A 183 10.51 -4.37 -12.72
CA THR A 183 11.09 -5.44 -11.90
C THR A 183 10.17 -5.86 -10.75
N LEU A 184 9.35 -4.95 -10.20
CA LEU A 184 8.29 -5.28 -9.24
C LEU A 184 7.09 -5.93 -9.91
N SER A 185 6.68 -5.44 -11.10
CA SER A 185 5.67 -6.12 -11.93
C SER A 185 6.09 -7.55 -12.24
N ASN A 186 7.37 -7.78 -12.57
CA ASN A 186 7.89 -9.13 -12.77
C ASN A 186 8.03 -9.94 -11.48
N THR A 187 8.14 -9.34 -10.30
CA THR A 187 8.21 -10.08 -9.03
C THR A 187 6.82 -10.46 -8.52
N GLU A 188 5.84 -9.56 -8.65
CA GLU A 188 4.42 -9.87 -8.44
C GLU A 188 3.89 -10.84 -9.51
N LEU A 189 4.28 -10.69 -10.78
CA LEU A 189 3.91 -11.63 -11.85
C LEU A 189 4.69 -12.95 -11.75
N LYS A 190 5.96 -12.99 -11.33
CA LYS A 190 6.70 -14.25 -11.10
C LYS A 190 6.22 -14.98 -9.86
N ALA A 191 5.85 -14.28 -8.79
CA ALA A 191 5.13 -14.88 -7.68
C ALA A 191 3.85 -15.57 -8.16
N ASN A 192 3.14 -14.96 -9.12
CA ASN A 192 1.95 -15.55 -9.74
C ASN A 192 2.22 -16.59 -10.84
N ALA A 193 3.37 -16.54 -11.54
CA ALA A 193 3.69 -17.41 -12.68
C ALA A 193 4.44 -18.70 -12.27
N VAL A 194 5.36 -18.65 -11.30
CA VAL A 194 6.00 -19.85 -10.73
C VAL A 194 4.94 -20.78 -10.10
N VAL A 195 3.87 -20.21 -9.55
CA VAL A 195 2.69 -20.93 -9.05
C VAL A 195 1.92 -21.66 -10.16
N ARG A 196 1.90 -21.14 -11.38
CA ARG A 196 1.24 -21.79 -12.53
C ARG A 196 2.05 -22.94 -13.11
N THR A 197 3.38 -22.82 -13.18
CA THR A 197 4.22 -23.88 -13.78
C THR A 197 4.33 -25.12 -12.88
N MET A 198 4.33 -24.97 -11.55
CA MET A 198 4.38 -26.13 -10.63
C MET A 198 3.06 -26.91 -10.54
N SER A 199 1.92 -26.26 -10.80
CA SER A 199 0.61 -26.93 -10.84
C SER A 199 0.41 -27.78 -12.10
N ALA A 200 1.17 -27.52 -13.16
CA ALA A 200 1.11 -28.26 -14.42
C ALA A 200 2.04 -29.50 -14.46
N SER A 201 2.95 -29.65 -13.48
CA SER A 201 3.89 -30.79 -13.40
C SER A 201 3.47 -31.88 -12.41
N LEU A 202 2.27 -31.80 -11.83
CA LEU A 202 1.73 -32.76 -10.86
C LEU A 202 0.45 -33.47 -11.33
N ASN A 203 0.12 -33.36 -12.62
CA ASN A 203 -0.92 -34.15 -13.29
C ASN A 203 -0.29 -35.07 -14.33
#